data_AF-A0A1X0C158-F1
#
_entry.id   AF-A0A1X0C158-F1
#
_cell.length_a   1.000
_cell.length_b   1.000
_cell.length_c   1.000
_cell.angle_alpha   90.00
_cell.angle_beta   90.00
_cell.angle_gamma   90.00
#
_symmetry.space_group_name_H-M   'P 1'
#
loop_
_entity.id
_entity.type
_entity.pdbx_description
1 polymer ?
#
loop_
_entity_poly.entity_id
_entity_poly.type
_entity_poly.pdbx_seq_one_letter_code
_entity_poly.pdbx_strand_id
1 'polypeptide(L)'
;MQLGLVGLGKMGFNMRERLREGGHEVVGYDPRPEVTDVPTLAALADALDAPRVVWVMVPSGPITRDTITALADELGEGDLVIDGGNSRYTEDGPHAKLLNAKGIAFIDAGVSGGVWGLKEGYGLMVGGSDADVERAMPIFDALRPPGPREDGFVHAGPVGAGHYAKMVHNGIEYGLMMAYAEGYELLAAEELITDTQAVIQAWTNGTVVRSWLQQLLAKALKEDPKFTDISGYTEDSGEGRWTVEEAISHRVPMPVIAASLFARFASRQEDSPAMKAVSALRNQFGGHAVKRVSESG
;
A
#
# COMPACT_ATOMS: atom_id res chain seq x y z
N MET A 1 -9.89 -4.70 -24.20
CA MET A 1 -9.20 -6.02 -24.23
C MET A 1 -9.73 -6.90 -23.11
N GLN A 2 -9.49 -8.21 -23.16
CA GLN A 2 -9.82 -9.13 -22.07
C GLN A 2 -8.75 -9.09 -20.97
N LEU A 3 -9.17 -9.25 -19.71
CA LEU A 3 -8.31 -9.36 -18.54
C LEU A 3 -8.88 -10.38 -17.55
N GLY A 4 -8.04 -11.30 -17.07
CA GLY A 4 -8.34 -12.07 -15.87
C GLY A 4 -7.95 -11.29 -14.62
N LEU A 5 -8.79 -11.22 -13.60
CA LEU A 5 -8.46 -10.57 -12.34
C LEU A 5 -8.58 -11.55 -11.17
N VAL A 6 -7.45 -11.87 -10.54
CA VAL A 6 -7.37 -12.76 -9.38
C VAL A 6 -7.33 -11.93 -8.10
N GLY A 7 -8.27 -12.18 -7.20
CA GLY A 7 -8.45 -11.45 -5.95
C GLY A 7 -9.45 -10.31 -6.10
N LEU A 8 -10.66 -10.52 -5.58
CA LEU A 8 -11.79 -9.59 -5.62
C LEU A 8 -12.10 -9.03 -4.24
N GLY A 9 -11.05 -8.74 -3.46
CA GLY A 9 -11.15 -7.92 -2.25
C GLY A 9 -11.58 -6.49 -2.56
N LYS A 10 -11.51 -5.58 -1.59
CA LYS A 10 -11.93 -4.18 -1.79
C LYS A 10 -11.24 -3.50 -2.99
N MET A 11 -9.93 -3.69 -3.14
CA MET A 11 -9.17 -3.13 -4.26
C MET A 11 -9.50 -3.81 -5.58
N GLY A 12 -9.40 -5.14 -5.64
CA GLY A 12 -9.65 -5.89 -6.87
C GLY A 12 -11.06 -5.72 -7.41
N PHE A 13 -12.08 -5.73 -6.54
CA PHE A 13 -13.46 -5.45 -6.95
C PHE A 13 -13.58 -4.07 -7.62
N ASN A 14 -13.04 -3.02 -6.99
CA ASN A 14 -13.08 -1.66 -7.54
C ASN A 14 -12.27 -1.52 -8.84
N MET A 15 -11.16 -2.24 -8.97
CA MET A 15 -10.37 -2.26 -10.20
C MET A 15 -11.13 -2.95 -11.34
N ARG A 16 -11.81 -4.07 -11.06
CA ARG A 16 -12.66 -4.77 -12.03
C ARG A 16 -13.72 -3.84 -12.60
N GLU A 17 -14.45 -3.15 -11.72
CA GLU A 17 -15.53 -2.26 -12.14
C GLU A 17 -14.98 -1.08 -12.97
N ARG A 18 -13.87 -0.46 -12.53
CA ARG A 18 -13.24 0.62 -13.30
C ARG A 18 -12.77 0.16 -14.68
N LEU A 19 -12.19 -1.02 -14.78
CA LEU A 19 -11.75 -1.59 -16.06
C LEU A 19 -12.94 -1.86 -16.99
N ARG A 20 -14.04 -2.38 -16.46
CA ARG A 20 -15.30 -2.59 -17.21
C ARG A 20 -15.87 -1.26 -17.70
N GLU A 21 -15.89 -0.22 -16.87
CA GLU A 21 -16.27 1.15 -17.27
C GLU A 21 -15.35 1.71 -18.37
N GLY A 22 -14.06 1.32 -18.35
CA GLY A 22 -13.08 1.62 -19.40
C GLY A 22 -13.26 0.80 -20.69
N GLY A 23 -14.29 -0.04 -20.80
CA GLY A 23 -14.58 -0.85 -21.99
C GLY A 23 -13.78 -2.15 -22.10
N HIS A 24 -13.21 -2.62 -20.98
CA HIS A 24 -12.52 -3.91 -20.93
C HIS A 24 -13.47 -5.03 -20.50
N GLU A 25 -13.28 -6.21 -21.08
CA GLU A 25 -13.94 -7.41 -20.59
C GLU A 25 -13.08 -7.99 -19.48
N VAL A 26 -13.64 -8.11 -18.27
CA VAL A 26 -12.89 -8.60 -17.10
C VAL A 26 -13.60 -9.80 -16.51
N VAL A 27 -12.87 -10.92 -16.43
CA VAL A 27 -13.30 -12.15 -15.75
C VAL A 27 -12.59 -12.23 -14.41
N GLY A 28 -13.34 -12.29 -13.32
CA GLY A 28 -12.80 -12.30 -11.97
C GLY A 28 -12.76 -13.69 -11.33
N TYR A 29 -11.66 -13.99 -10.62
CA TYR A 29 -11.56 -15.14 -9.73
C TYR A 29 -11.28 -14.70 -8.29
N ASP A 30 -12.01 -15.26 -7.33
CA ASP A 30 -11.75 -15.17 -5.89
C ASP A 30 -12.15 -16.50 -5.22
N PRO A 31 -11.45 -16.94 -4.15
CA PRO A 31 -11.88 -18.10 -3.36
C PRO A 31 -13.30 -17.98 -2.78
N ARG A 32 -13.80 -16.74 -2.64
CA ARG A 32 -15.15 -16.44 -2.16
C ARG A 32 -16.19 -16.58 -3.28
N PRO A 33 -17.13 -17.53 -3.16
CA PRO A 33 -18.08 -17.83 -4.23
C PRO A 33 -19.05 -16.68 -4.51
N GLU A 34 -19.26 -15.77 -3.57
CA GLU A 34 -20.21 -14.66 -3.70
C GLU A 34 -19.74 -13.50 -4.58
N VAL A 35 -18.44 -13.42 -4.88
CA VAL A 35 -17.87 -12.35 -5.73
C VAL A 35 -17.22 -12.86 -7.03
N THR A 36 -16.90 -14.14 -7.10
CA THR A 36 -16.18 -14.76 -8.23
C THR A 36 -17.05 -14.92 -9.47
N ASP A 37 -16.49 -14.71 -10.66
CA ASP A 37 -17.16 -14.95 -11.94
C ASP A 37 -16.93 -16.40 -12.42
N VAL A 38 -15.77 -17.00 -12.06
CA VAL A 38 -15.38 -18.37 -12.41
C VAL A 38 -14.92 -19.15 -11.16
N PRO A 39 -15.04 -20.50 -11.11
CA PRO A 39 -14.80 -21.25 -9.88
C PRO A 39 -13.33 -21.58 -9.61
N THR A 40 -12.44 -21.50 -10.61
CA THR A 40 -11.02 -21.90 -10.50
C THR A 40 -10.12 -21.03 -11.38
N LEU A 41 -8.80 -21.07 -11.14
CA LEU A 41 -7.81 -20.44 -12.00
C LEU A 41 -7.76 -21.07 -13.41
N ALA A 42 -7.93 -22.38 -13.52
CA ALA A 42 -8.07 -23.06 -14.81
C ALA A 42 -9.27 -22.52 -15.61
N ALA A 43 -10.43 -22.40 -14.95
CA ALA A 43 -11.63 -21.83 -15.57
C ALA A 43 -11.45 -20.35 -15.94
N LEU A 44 -10.62 -19.61 -15.19
CA LEU A 44 -10.23 -18.25 -15.56
C LEU A 44 -9.40 -18.23 -16.84
N ALA A 45 -8.39 -19.10 -16.97
CA ALA A 45 -7.57 -19.19 -18.16
C ALA A 45 -8.39 -19.63 -19.39
N ASP A 46 -9.32 -20.57 -19.23
CA ASP A 46 -10.22 -21.05 -20.31
C ASP A 46 -11.20 -19.97 -20.79
N ALA A 47 -11.58 -19.03 -19.92
CA ALA A 47 -12.49 -17.94 -20.25
C ALA A 47 -11.82 -16.76 -20.98
N LEU A 48 -10.49 -16.78 -21.14
CA LEU A 48 -9.72 -15.70 -21.76
C LEU A 48 -9.11 -16.15 -23.10
N ASP A 49 -9.17 -15.25 -24.08
CA ASP A 49 -8.51 -15.41 -25.37
C ASP A 49 -6.98 -15.23 -25.24
N ALA A 50 -6.23 -16.11 -25.89
CA ALA A 50 -4.78 -16.01 -25.94
C ALA A 50 -4.32 -14.94 -26.96
N PRO A 51 -3.21 -14.20 -26.69
CA PRO A 51 -2.38 -14.29 -25.50
C PRO A 51 -2.99 -13.54 -24.31
N ARG A 52 -3.16 -14.25 -23.19
CA ARG A 52 -3.92 -13.83 -22.01
C ARG A 52 -3.16 -12.78 -21.21
N VAL A 53 -3.92 -11.95 -20.50
CA VAL A 53 -3.38 -11.05 -19.48
C VAL A 53 -4.13 -11.32 -18.17
N VAL A 54 -3.39 -11.64 -17.11
CA VAL A 54 -3.96 -11.90 -15.78
C VAL A 54 -3.34 -10.95 -14.76
N TRP A 55 -4.19 -10.20 -14.07
CA TRP A 55 -3.83 -9.32 -12.97
C TRP A 55 -4.05 -10.03 -11.63
N VAL A 56 -3.04 -10.04 -10.78
CA VAL A 56 -3.07 -10.59 -9.42
C VAL A 56 -3.19 -9.43 -8.41
N MET A 57 -4.22 -9.47 -7.58
CA MET A 57 -4.56 -8.46 -6.58
C MET A 57 -4.92 -9.13 -5.24
N VAL A 58 -3.96 -9.91 -4.72
CA VAL A 58 -4.11 -10.71 -3.49
C VAL A 58 -3.11 -10.24 -2.42
N PRO A 59 -3.27 -10.65 -1.15
CA PRO A 59 -2.30 -10.30 -0.10
C PRO A 59 -0.90 -10.82 -0.42
N SER A 60 0.12 -10.02 -0.12
CA SER A 60 1.52 -10.34 -0.41
C SER A 60 2.06 -11.53 0.38
N GLY A 61 3.23 -12.03 -0.05
CA GLY A 61 3.90 -13.16 0.57
C GLY A 61 3.36 -14.50 0.04
N PRO A 62 3.07 -15.49 0.91
CA PRO A 62 2.69 -16.83 0.47
C PRO A 62 1.51 -16.88 -0.49
N ILE A 63 0.49 -16.03 -0.29
CA ILE A 63 -0.73 -16.06 -1.12
C ILE A 63 -0.41 -15.64 -2.57
N THR A 64 0.31 -14.52 -2.76
CA THR A 64 0.77 -14.10 -4.10
C THR A 64 1.65 -15.17 -4.74
N ARG A 65 2.63 -15.71 -4.01
CA ARG A 65 3.55 -16.73 -4.53
C ARG A 65 2.81 -17.99 -4.99
N ASP A 66 1.89 -18.49 -4.18
CA ASP A 66 1.14 -19.71 -4.49
C ASP A 66 0.19 -19.46 -5.67
N THR A 67 -0.41 -18.26 -5.75
CA THR A 67 -1.24 -17.83 -6.89
C THR A 67 -0.44 -17.76 -8.19
N ILE A 68 0.73 -17.14 -8.18
CA ILE A 68 1.61 -17.03 -9.37
C ILE A 68 2.10 -18.42 -9.79
N THR A 69 2.41 -19.29 -8.83
CA THR A 69 2.80 -20.68 -9.12
C THR A 69 1.68 -21.43 -9.81
N ALA A 70 0.44 -21.31 -9.32
CA ALA A 70 -0.72 -21.91 -9.95
C ALA A 70 -0.97 -21.34 -11.35
N LEU A 71 -0.89 -20.02 -11.53
CA LEU A 71 -1.02 -19.39 -12.85
C LEU A 71 0.05 -19.85 -13.83
N ALA A 72 1.27 -20.16 -13.37
CA ALA A 72 2.30 -20.74 -14.22
C ALA A 72 1.89 -22.11 -14.78
N ASP A 73 1.02 -22.87 -14.12
CA ASP A 73 0.52 -24.16 -14.61
C ASP A 73 -0.68 -24.02 -15.55
N GLU A 74 -1.46 -22.94 -15.44
CA GLU A 74 -2.67 -22.71 -16.24
C GLU A 74 -2.44 -21.84 -17.49
N LEU A 75 -1.39 -21.02 -17.50
CA LEU A 75 -1.06 -20.11 -18.60
C LEU A 75 0.02 -20.68 -19.55
N GLY A 76 0.12 -20.10 -20.74
CA GLY A 76 1.03 -20.56 -21.80
C GLY A 76 1.96 -19.49 -22.37
N GLU A 77 2.75 -19.90 -23.36
CA GLU A 77 3.69 -19.02 -24.05
C GLU A 77 2.99 -17.77 -24.62
N GLY A 78 3.56 -16.60 -24.34
CA GLY A 78 3.02 -15.30 -24.75
C GLY A 78 1.98 -14.72 -23.79
N ASP A 79 1.49 -15.46 -22.80
CA ASP A 79 0.61 -14.90 -21.77
C ASP A 79 1.38 -13.92 -20.85
N LEU A 80 0.68 -13.06 -20.12
CA LEU A 80 1.24 -12.04 -19.25
C LEU A 80 0.57 -12.08 -17.87
N VAL A 81 1.38 -12.08 -16.81
CA VAL A 81 0.92 -11.90 -15.43
C VAL A 81 1.37 -10.53 -14.92
N ILE A 82 0.44 -9.78 -14.32
CA ILE A 82 0.69 -8.50 -13.65
C ILE A 82 0.44 -8.72 -12.16
N ASP A 83 1.46 -8.64 -11.31
CA ASP A 83 1.25 -8.56 -9.86
C ASP A 83 1.02 -7.10 -9.47
N GLY A 84 -0.18 -6.78 -9.04
CA GLY A 84 -0.53 -5.44 -8.55
C GLY A 84 -0.70 -5.35 -7.04
N GLY A 85 -0.33 -6.40 -6.30
CA GLY A 85 -0.39 -6.42 -4.85
C GLY A 85 0.63 -5.47 -4.21
N ASN A 86 0.62 -5.38 -2.87
CA ASN A 86 1.72 -4.75 -2.13
C ASN A 86 2.83 -5.79 -1.85
N SER A 87 3.33 -6.42 -2.90
CA SER A 87 4.40 -7.42 -2.82
C SER A 87 5.74 -6.75 -2.50
N ARG A 88 6.64 -7.49 -1.83
CA ARG A 88 8.00 -6.99 -1.62
C ARG A 88 8.77 -7.11 -2.93
N TYR A 89 9.44 -6.04 -3.35
CA TYR A 89 10.13 -5.99 -4.66
C TYR A 89 11.12 -7.15 -4.92
N THR A 90 11.69 -7.73 -3.85
CA THR A 90 12.60 -8.88 -3.93
C THR A 90 11.93 -10.19 -4.36
N GLU A 91 10.60 -10.26 -4.29
CA GLU A 91 9.80 -11.43 -4.71
C GLU A 91 9.52 -11.42 -6.22
N ASP A 92 9.58 -10.25 -6.86
CA ASP A 92 9.24 -10.08 -8.28
C ASP A 92 10.21 -10.81 -9.22
N GLY A 93 11.51 -10.76 -8.93
CA GLY A 93 12.53 -11.47 -9.70
C GLY A 93 12.31 -13.00 -9.73
N PRO A 94 12.13 -13.65 -8.57
CA PRO A 94 11.72 -15.05 -8.50
C PRO A 94 10.43 -15.38 -9.26
N HIS A 95 9.39 -14.55 -9.15
CA HIS A 95 8.13 -14.75 -9.88
C HIS A 95 8.32 -14.65 -11.40
N ALA A 96 9.01 -13.61 -11.88
CA ALA A 96 9.34 -13.45 -13.28
C ALA A 96 10.15 -14.63 -13.82
N LYS A 97 11.13 -15.12 -13.05
CA LYS A 97 11.92 -16.29 -13.46
C LYS A 97 11.07 -17.56 -13.61
N LEU A 98 10.13 -17.79 -12.69
CA LEU A 98 9.21 -18.93 -12.75
C LEU A 98 8.35 -18.89 -14.02
N LEU A 99 7.74 -17.73 -14.30
CA LEU A 99 6.84 -17.53 -15.42
C LEU A 99 7.59 -17.55 -16.77
N ASN A 100 8.74 -16.88 -16.84
CA ASN A 100 9.56 -16.83 -18.06
C ASN A 100 10.07 -18.21 -18.49
N ALA A 101 10.27 -19.16 -17.55
CA ALA A 101 10.65 -20.53 -17.87
C ALA A 101 9.58 -21.27 -18.71
N LYS A 102 8.35 -20.74 -18.74
CA LYS A 102 7.22 -21.24 -19.52
C LYS A 102 6.80 -20.29 -20.64
N GLY A 103 7.60 -19.25 -20.91
CA GLY A 103 7.29 -18.22 -21.91
C GLY A 103 6.19 -17.24 -21.49
N ILE A 104 5.87 -17.16 -20.19
CA ILE A 104 4.87 -16.22 -19.65
C ILE A 104 5.60 -14.97 -19.15
N ALA A 105 5.18 -13.79 -19.62
CA ALA A 105 5.74 -12.51 -19.21
C ALA A 105 5.26 -12.10 -17.81
N PHE A 106 6.03 -11.22 -17.15
CA PHE A 106 5.72 -10.73 -15.82
C PHE A 106 5.92 -9.21 -15.71
N ILE A 107 4.97 -8.56 -15.04
CA ILE A 107 5.02 -7.14 -14.65
C ILE A 107 4.74 -7.04 -13.15
N ASP A 108 5.52 -6.22 -12.45
CA ASP A 108 5.18 -5.73 -11.12
C ASP A 108 4.55 -4.33 -11.22
N ALA A 109 3.40 -4.13 -10.56
CA ALA A 109 2.62 -2.90 -10.68
C ALA A 109 2.27 -2.37 -9.28
N GLY A 110 3.05 -1.40 -8.80
CA GLY A 110 2.70 -0.64 -7.62
C GLY A 110 1.44 0.20 -7.82
N VAL A 111 0.38 -0.06 -7.04
CA VAL A 111 -0.92 0.63 -7.14
C VAL A 111 -1.21 1.50 -5.91
N SER A 112 -1.45 2.80 -6.10
CA SER A 112 -1.84 3.76 -5.05
C SER A 112 -3.19 4.42 -5.34
N GLY A 113 -3.92 4.83 -4.29
CA GLY A 113 -5.25 5.50 -4.40
C GLY A 113 -6.33 4.89 -3.50
N GLY A 114 -6.12 3.66 -3.02
CA GLY A 114 -7.04 2.97 -2.11
C GLY A 114 -8.44 2.79 -2.69
N VAL A 115 -9.45 2.71 -1.82
CA VAL A 115 -10.85 2.48 -2.22
C VAL A 115 -11.44 3.57 -3.13
N TRP A 116 -10.82 4.76 -3.15
CA TRP A 116 -11.25 5.89 -3.97
C TRP A 116 -10.84 5.76 -5.43
N GLY A 117 -9.92 4.83 -5.75
CA GLY A 117 -9.43 4.68 -7.11
C GLY A 117 -10.47 4.22 -8.13
N LEU A 118 -11.61 3.65 -7.69
CA LEU A 118 -12.76 3.43 -8.59
C LEU A 118 -13.19 4.75 -9.25
N LYS A 119 -13.30 5.81 -8.46
CA LYS A 119 -13.75 7.12 -8.93
C LYS A 119 -12.60 7.97 -9.46
N GLU A 120 -11.54 8.12 -8.68
CA GLU A 120 -10.47 9.08 -8.94
C GLU A 120 -9.33 8.49 -9.80
N GLY A 121 -9.28 7.17 -9.95
CA GLY A 121 -8.18 6.43 -10.59
C GLY A 121 -7.04 6.06 -9.63
N TYR A 122 -6.12 5.24 -10.13
CA TYR A 122 -5.00 4.70 -9.35
C TYR A 122 -3.66 5.24 -9.85
N GLY A 123 -2.80 5.72 -8.95
CA GLY A 123 -1.40 5.99 -9.28
C GLY A 123 -0.69 4.67 -9.55
N LEU A 124 -0.09 4.52 -10.74
CA LEU A 124 0.53 3.28 -11.21
C LEU A 124 2.04 3.45 -11.39
N MET A 125 2.80 2.61 -10.71
CA MET A 125 4.26 2.52 -10.83
C MET A 125 4.61 1.11 -11.32
N VAL A 126 5.03 0.99 -12.57
CA VAL A 126 5.13 -0.31 -13.24
C VAL A 126 6.58 -0.67 -13.51
N GLY A 127 6.97 -1.90 -13.20
CA GLY A 127 8.24 -2.51 -13.58
C GLY A 127 8.01 -3.68 -14.55
N GLY A 128 8.87 -3.79 -15.56
CA GLY A 128 8.70 -4.78 -16.62
C GLY A 128 9.50 -4.42 -17.87
N SER A 129 9.42 -5.26 -18.91
CA SER A 129 10.02 -4.92 -20.21
C SER A 129 9.21 -3.85 -20.93
N ASP A 130 9.85 -3.02 -21.75
CA ASP A 130 9.16 -1.99 -22.56
C ASP A 130 8.02 -2.60 -23.40
N ALA A 131 8.24 -3.79 -23.96
CA ALA A 131 7.26 -4.47 -24.80
C ALA A 131 6.04 -4.96 -24.02
N ASP A 132 6.24 -5.55 -22.84
CA ASP A 132 5.14 -6.03 -22.00
C ASP A 132 4.34 -4.88 -21.41
N VAL A 133 5.03 -3.81 -21.00
CA VAL A 133 4.39 -2.59 -20.50
C VAL A 133 3.56 -1.94 -21.60
N GLU A 134 4.11 -1.76 -22.81
CA GLU A 134 3.37 -1.22 -23.96
C GLU A 134 2.12 -2.06 -24.27
N ARG A 135 2.24 -3.38 -24.24
CA ARG A 135 1.11 -4.31 -24.43
C ARG A 135 0.02 -4.13 -23.38
N ALA A 136 0.40 -3.87 -22.12
CA ALA A 136 -0.54 -3.69 -21.01
C ALA A 136 -1.07 -2.25 -20.86
N MET A 137 -0.58 -1.29 -21.65
CA MET A 137 -0.98 0.12 -21.56
C MET A 137 -2.49 0.36 -21.60
N PRO A 138 -3.32 -0.34 -22.40
CA PRO A 138 -4.77 -0.13 -22.36
C PRO A 138 -5.37 -0.38 -20.96
N ILE A 139 -4.86 -1.36 -20.21
CA ILE A 139 -5.28 -1.64 -18.83
C ILE A 139 -4.86 -0.50 -17.90
N PHE A 140 -3.61 -0.04 -18.03
CA PHE A 140 -3.09 1.06 -17.20
C PHE A 140 -3.80 2.39 -17.49
N ASP A 141 -4.12 2.69 -18.75
CA ASP A 141 -4.85 3.89 -19.15
C ASP A 141 -6.29 3.91 -18.59
N ALA A 142 -6.95 2.76 -18.49
CA ALA A 142 -8.27 2.65 -17.86
C ALA A 142 -8.21 2.82 -16.33
N LEU A 143 -7.13 2.34 -15.69
CA LEU A 143 -6.98 2.39 -14.24
C LEU A 143 -6.48 3.73 -13.71
N ARG A 144 -5.60 4.43 -14.43
CA ARG A 144 -4.99 5.69 -13.95
C ARG A 144 -6.01 6.83 -13.78
N PRO A 145 -5.66 7.89 -13.04
CA PRO A 145 -6.43 9.12 -13.02
C PRO A 145 -6.60 9.74 -14.42
N PRO A 146 -7.71 10.45 -14.66
CA PRO A 146 -7.89 11.21 -15.88
C PRO A 146 -6.86 12.35 -15.97
N GLY A 147 -6.51 12.74 -17.20
CA GLY A 147 -5.52 13.79 -17.46
C GLY A 147 -4.28 13.27 -18.22
N PRO A 148 -3.19 14.04 -18.23
CA PRO A 148 -1.89 13.60 -18.76
C PRO A 148 -1.47 12.27 -18.14
N ARG A 149 -0.85 11.39 -18.93
CA ARG A 149 -0.51 10.04 -18.48
C ARG A 149 0.58 10.09 -17.41
N GLU A 150 1.55 10.97 -17.59
CA GLU A 150 2.69 11.20 -16.70
C GLU A 150 2.30 11.63 -15.29
N ASP A 151 1.07 12.13 -15.09
CA ASP A 151 0.57 12.55 -13.78
C ASP A 151 0.04 11.37 -12.94
N GLY A 152 -0.17 10.20 -13.55
CA GLY A 152 -0.81 9.05 -12.89
C GLY A 152 -0.20 7.68 -13.22
N PHE A 153 0.74 7.61 -14.16
CA PHE A 153 1.41 6.39 -14.58
C PHE A 153 2.89 6.65 -14.86
N VAL A 154 3.73 5.71 -14.42
CA VAL A 154 5.15 5.65 -14.78
C VAL A 154 5.59 4.22 -15.03
N HIS A 155 6.35 4.00 -16.11
CA HIS A 155 7.18 2.82 -16.25
C HIS A 155 8.52 3.10 -15.54
N ALA A 156 8.65 2.57 -14.33
CA ALA A 156 9.74 2.89 -13.41
C ALA A 156 11.06 2.19 -13.76
N GLY A 157 11.01 1.11 -14.53
CA GLY A 157 12.19 0.35 -14.95
C GLY A 157 11.89 -1.13 -15.18
N PRO A 158 12.88 -2.02 -15.05
CA PRO A 158 12.69 -3.46 -15.23
C PRO A 158 11.88 -4.07 -14.08
N VAL A 159 11.62 -5.37 -14.15
CA VAL A 159 10.95 -6.14 -13.10
C VAL A 159 11.53 -5.83 -11.71
N GLY A 160 10.66 -5.50 -10.77
CA GLY A 160 10.93 -5.09 -9.39
C GLY A 160 10.97 -3.58 -9.19
N ALA A 161 11.11 -2.78 -10.25
CA ALA A 161 11.17 -1.33 -10.13
C ALA A 161 9.83 -0.70 -9.72
N GLY A 162 8.70 -1.27 -10.14
CA GLY A 162 7.36 -0.78 -9.84
C GLY A 162 7.03 -0.94 -8.36
N HIS A 163 7.18 -2.16 -7.83
CA HIS A 163 6.99 -2.41 -6.40
C HIS A 163 8.02 -1.70 -5.53
N TYR A 164 9.27 -1.53 -5.98
CA TYR A 164 10.27 -0.74 -5.25
C TYR A 164 9.84 0.74 -5.16
N ALA A 165 9.41 1.35 -6.26
CA ALA A 165 8.91 2.72 -6.26
C ALA A 165 7.70 2.88 -5.33
N LYS A 166 6.78 1.91 -5.34
CA LYS A 166 5.60 1.90 -4.46
C LYS A 166 5.94 1.69 -2.99
N MET A 167 6.96 0.89 -2.68
CA MET A 167 7.48 0.74 -1.33
C MET A 167 7.94 2.10 -0.79
N VAL A 168 8.75 2.83 -1.56
CA VAL A 168 9.21 4.18 -1.20
C VAL A 168 8.05 5.17 -1.07
N HIS A 169 7.06 5.12 -1.98
CA HIS A 169 5.82 5.91 -1.86
C HIS A 169 5.13 5.70 -0.49
N ASN A 170 4.97 4.45 -0.05
CA ASN A 170 4.38 4.15 1.26
C ASN A 170 5.26 4.61 2.43
N GLY A 171 6.58 4.55 2.29
CA GLY A 171 7.50 5.13 3.27
C GLY A 171 7.28 6.64 3.44
N ILE A 172 7.11 7.38 2.33
CA ILE A 172 6.77 8.81 2.36
C ILE A 172 5.41 9.03 3.05
N GLU A 173 4.43 8.20 2.73
CA GLU A 173 3.09 8.24 3.35
C GLU A 173 3.17 8.16 4.89
N TYR A 174 4.03 7.29 5.43
CA TYR A 174 4.23 7.16 6.88
C TYR A 174 4.76 8.45 7.51
N GLY A 175 5.76 9.07 6.87
CA GLY A 175 6.33 10.34 7.32
C GLY A 175 5.30 11.48 7.29
N LEU A 176 4.51 11.58 6.22
CA LEU A 176 3.47 12.60 6.09
C LEU A 176 2.37 12.44 7.14
N MET A 177 1.87 11.21 7.34
CA MET A 177 0.86 10.94 8.37
C MET A 177 1.37 11.32 9.77
N MET A 178 2.63 10.97 10.09
CA MET A 178 3.21 11.32 11.39
C MET A 178 3.33 12.83 11.58
N ALA A 179 3.81 13.55 10.57
CA ALA A 179 3.94 15.00 10.64
C ALA A 179 2.58 15.70 10.88
N TYR A 180 1.51 15.22 10.26
CA TYR A 180 0.16 15.73 10.55
C TYR A 180 -0.32 15.34 11.95
N ALA A 181 -0.01 14.14 12.43
CA ALA A 181 -0.41 13.68 13.76
C ALA A 181 0.28 14.47 14.89
N GLU A 182 1.60 14.71 14.78
CA GLU A 182 2.35 15.55 15.73
C GLU A 182 1.80 16.98 15.76
N GLY A 183 1.49 17.54 14.57
CA GLY A 183 0.86 18.86 14.46
C GLY A 183 -0.53 18.91 15.09
N TYR A 184 -1.35 17.88 14.88
CA TYR A 184 -2.66 17.76 15.52
C TYR A 184 -2.55 17.72 17.05
N GLU A 185 -1.65 16.90 17.60
CA GLU A 185 -1.46 16.78 19.04
C GLU A 185 -1.02 18.10 19.66
N LEU A 186 -0.08 18.82 19.02
CA LEU A 186 0.35 20.14 19.48
C LEU A 186 -0.79 21.16 19.46
N LEU A 187 -1.61 21.19 18.40
CA LEU A 187 -2.78 22.07 18.33
C LEU A 187 -3.80 21.75 19.42
N ALA A 188 -4.03 20.47 19.70
CA ALA A 188 -4.98 20.03 20.73
C ALA A 188 -4.50 20.35 22.16
N ALA A 189 -3.18 20.48 22.37
CA ALA A 189 -2.60 20.82 23.66
C ALA A 189 -2.57 22.33 23.97
N GLU A 190 -2.79 23.19 22.96
CA GLU A 190 -2.67 24.64 23.09
C GLU A 190 -4.04 25.29 23.40
N GLU A 191 -4.14 26.00 24.52
CA GLU A 191 -5.38 26.64 24.99
C GLU A 191 -5.90 27.74 24.05
N LEU A 192 -5.01 28.38 23.28
CA LEU A 192 -5.41 29.38 22.26
C LEU A 192 -6.21 28.77 21.11
N ILE A 193 -6.08 27.46 20.86
CA ILE A 193 -6.77 26.77 19.78
C ILE A 193 -8.06 26.17 20.32
N THR A 194 -9.16 26.92 20.20
CA THR A 194 -10.47 26.46 20.69
C THR A 194 -11.17 25.48 19.75
N ASP A 195 -10.70 25.34 18.51
CA ASP A 195 -11.28 24.47 17.48
C ASP A 195 -10.22 23.86 16.55
N THR A 196 -9.53 22.82 17.03
CA THR A 196 -8.52 22.08 16.26
C THR A 196 -9.10 21.48 14.98
N GLN A 197 -10.35 21.02 15.02
CA GLN A 197 -11.03 20.43 13.85
C GLN A 197 -11.16 21.47 12.73
N ALA A 198 -11.64 22.68 13.05
CA ALA A 198 -11.78 23.75 12.06
C ALA A 198 -10.43 24.22 11.52
N VAL A 199 -9.38 24.27 12.35
CA VAL A 199 -8.01 24.61 11.89
C VAL A 199 -7.51 23.61 10.86
N ILE A 200 -7.58 22.30 11.17
CA ILE A 200 -7.17 21.25 10.21
C ILE A 200 -8.06 21.31 8.96
N GLN A 201 -9.35 21.55 9.09
CA GLN A 201 -10.24 21.72 7.94
C GLN A 201 -9.87 22.94 7.08
N ALA A 202 -9.44 24.05 7.67
CA ALA A 202 -9.04 25.24 6.91
C ALA A 202 -7.77 24.98 6.07
N TRP A 203 -6.90 24.07 6.50
CA TRP A 203 -5.69 23.73 5.76
C TRP A 203 -5.92 22.93 4.47
N THR A 204 -7.12 22.37 4.27
CA THR A 204 -7.44 21.59 3.06
C THR A 204 -7.45 22.42 1.79
N ASN A 205 -7.45 23.75 1.89
CA ASN A 205 -7.42 24.65 0.74
C ASN A 205 -6.52 25.88 1.00
N GLY A 206 -5.87 26.39 -0.05
CA GLY A 206 -5.06 27.61 0.00
C GLY A 206 -3.71 27.50 0.74
N THR A 207 -3.56 26.57 1.69
CA THR A 207 -2.31 26.40 2.45
C THR A 207 -1.27 25.57 1.71
N VAL A 208 -0.01 25.63 2.20
CA VAL A 208 1.15 24.93 1.62
C VAL A 208 1.14 23.44 1.94
N VAL A 209 0.71 23.06 3.15
CA VAL A 209 0.75 21.67 3.63
C VAL A 209 -0.44 20.83 3.15
N ARG A 210 -1.24 21.34 2.22
CA ARG A 210 -2.42 20.63 1.69
C ARG A 210 -2.01 19.37 0.93
N SER A 211 -2.73 18.28 1.16
CA SER A 211 -2.57 17.01 0.46
C SER A 211 -3.86 16.18 0.59
N TRP A 212 -3.97 15.09 -0.14
CA TRP A 212 -5.11 14.18 0.02
C TRP A 212 -5.15 13.54 1.42
N LEU A 213 -4.00 13.13 1.97
CA LEU A 213 -3.91 12.62 3.35
C LEU A 213 -4.41 13.65 4.37
N GLN A 214 -4.08 14.93 4.15
CA GLN A 214 -4.55 16.01 5.00
C GLN A 214 -6.07 16.17 4.94
N GLN A 215 -6.68 16.02 3.75
CA GLN A 215 -8.14 16.00 3.60
C GLN A 215 -8.78 14.81 4.30
N LEU A 216 -8.15 13.64 4.27
CA LEU A 216 -8.61 12.45 4.99
C LEU A 216 -8.57 12.66 6.52
N LEU A 217 -7.51 13.29 7.04
CA LEU A 217 -7.44 13.67 8.45
C LEU A 217 -8.57 14.65 8.82
N ALA A 218 -8.78 15.69 8.02
CA ALA A 218 -9.87 16.65 8.24
C ALA A 218 -11.25 15.97 8.23
N LYS A 219 -11.45 14.99 7.35
CA LYS A 219 -12.66 14.17 7.32
C LYS A 219 -12.81 13.34 8.59
N ALA A 220 -11.78 12.64 9.02
CA ALA A 220 -11.82 11.82 10.24
C ALA A 220 -12.15 12.67 11.48
N LEU A 221 -11.57 13.87 11.60
CA LEU A 221 -11.89 14.80 12.69
C LEU A 221 -13.32 15.37 12.63
N LYS A 222 -13.98 15.37 11.49
CA LYS A 222 -15.41 15.72 11.41
C LYS A 222 -16.31 14.61 11.95
N GLU A 223 -15.90 13.36 11.74
CA GLU A 223 -16.62 12.18 12.20
C GLU A 223 -16.42 11.98 13.71
N ASP A 224 -15.19 12.16 14.19
CA ASP A 224 -14.81 12.07 15.60
C ASP A 224 -13.77 13.16 15.95
N PRO A 225 -14.21 14.35 16.45
CA PRO A 225 -13.33 15.50 16.69
C PRO A 225 -12.20 15.28 17.71
N LYS A 226 -12.29 14.25 18.53
CA LYS A 226 -11.33 13.95 19.60
C LYS A 226 -10.74 12.55 19.50
N PHE A 227 -11.05 11.81 18.44
CA PHE A 227 -10.63 10.42 18.26
C PHE A 227 -11.00 9.53 19.47
N THR A 228 -12.18 9.73 20.07
CA THR A 228 -12.64 8.94 21.22
C THR A 228 -13.00 7.50 20.86
N ASP A 229 -13.31 7.22 19.59
CA ASP A 229 -13.78 5.92 19.13
C ASP A 229 -12.64 5.00 18.63
N ILE A 230 -11.39 5.51 18.63
CA ILE A 230 -10.21 4.77 18.17
C ILE A 230 -9.12 4.73 19.25
N SER A 231 -8.26 3.71 19.19
CA SER A 231 -7.08 3.60 20.06
C SER A 231 -5.83 4.18 19.41
N GLY A 232 -4.78 4.45 20.19
CA GLY A 232 -3.47 4.86 19.67
C GLY A 232 -2.67 3.75 18.97
N TYR A 233 -3.15 2.51 18.98
CA TYR A 233 -2.49 1.38 18.32
C TYR A 233 -2.48 1.58 16.79
N THR A 234 -1.33 1.39 16.15
CA THR A 234 -1.20 1.57 14.70
C THR A 234 -0.35 0.45 14.06
N GLU A 235 -0.94 -0.28 13.12
CA GLU A 235 -0.27 -1.33 12.35
C GLU A 235 0.75 -0.78 11.33
N ASP A 236 1.65 -1.65 10.88
CA ASP A 236 2.51 -1.43 9.72
C ASP A 236 2.34 -2.59 8.74
N SER A 237 2.05 -2.27 7.48
CA SER A 237 1.82 -3.24 6.40
C SER A 237 3.11 -3.82 5.82
N GLY A 238 4.28 -3.39 6.32
CA GLY A 238 5.60 -3.87 5.93
C GLY A 238 6.40 -2.91 5.05
N GLU A 239 5.77 -2.14 4.16
CA GLU A 239 6.46 -1.30 3.18
C GLU A 239 7.27 -0.17 3.83
N GLY A 240 6.76 0.42 4.92
CA GLY A 240 7.52 1.40 5.70
C GLY A 240 8.78 0.80 6.32
N ARG A 241 8.73 -0.48 6.75
CA ARG A 241 9.88 -1.21 7.27
C ARG A 241 10.89 -1.51 6.17
N TRP A 242 10.44 -2.06 5.03
CA TRP A 242 11.32 -2.35 3.90
C TRP A 242 11.98 -1.09 3.36
N THR A 243 11.28 0.05 3.35
CA THR A 243 11.89 1.34 2.98
C THR A 243 13.07 1.67 3.89
N VAL A 244 12.93 1.53 5.22
CA VAL A 244 14.01 1.78 6.18
C VAL A 244 15.16 0.77 6.03
N GLU A 245 14.85 -0.50 5.77
CA GLU A 245 15.86 -1.53 5.46
C GLU A 245 16.71 -1.13 4.23
N GLU A 246 16.06 -0.70 3.15
CA GLU A 246 16.75 -0.25 1.93
C GLU A 246 17.56 1.03 2.14
N ALA A 247 17.04 1.98 2.93
CA ALA A 247 17.79 3.18 3.29
C ALA A 247 19.10 2.83 4.03
N ILE A 248 19.07 1.85 4.93
CA ILE A 248 20.28 1.35 5.61
C ILE A 248 21.23 0.68 4.62
N SER A 249 20.71 -0.21 3.76
CA SER A 249 21.47 -0.92 2.74
C SER A 249 22.23 0.06 1.81
N HIS A 250 21.54 1.11 1.35
CA HIS A 250 22.09 2.15 0.50
C HIS A 250 22.86 3.24 1.24
N ARG A 251 22.87 3.24 2.58
CA ARG A 251 23.44 4.31 3.42
C ARG A 251 22.83 5.69 3.15
N VAL A 252 21.52 5.71 2.86
CA VAL A 252 20.74 6.95 2.64
C VAL A 252 20.13 7.41 3.96
N PRO A 253 20.39 8.66 4.41
CA PRO A 253 19.79 9.18 5.63
C PRO A 253 18.27 9.31 5.51
N MET A 254 17.54 8.75 6.49
CA MET A 254 16.08 8.76 6.45
C MET A 254 15.42 9.01 7.83
N PRO A 255 15.75 10.13 8.49
CA PRO A 255 15.35 10.39 9.87
C PRO A 255 13.82 10.48 10.06
N VAL A 256 13.10 11.11 9.13
CA VAL A 256 11.65 11.32 9.24
C VAL A 256 10.89 10.00 9.17
N ILE A 257 11.12 9.21 8.12
CA ILE A 257 10.40 7.94 7.93
C ILE A 257 10.82 6.92 9.00
N ALA A 258 12.10 6.87 9.36
CA ALA A 258 12.55 6.00 10.46
C ALA A 258 11.87 6.35 11.79
N ALA A 259 11.82 7.64 12.16
CA ALA A 259 11.12 8.07 13.37
C ALA A 259 9.62 7.71 13.33
N SER A 260 8.96 7.94 12.19
CA SER A 260 7.54 7.58 12.02
C SER A 260 7.27 6.09 12.17
N LEU A 261 8.19 5.23 11.70
CA LEU A 261 8.09 3.79 11.87
C LEU A 261 8.26 3.38 13.34
N PHE A 262 9.27 3.93 14.03
CA PHE A 262 9.49 3.64 15.44
C PHE A 262 8.36 4.15 16.34
N ALA A 263 7.71 5.26 15.99
CA ALA A 263 6.52 5.75 16.68
C ALA A 263 5.39 4.72 16.64
N ARG A 264 5.17 4.06 15.49
CA ARG A 264 4.20 2.95 15.38
C ARG A 264 4.61 1.75 16.23
N PHE A 265 5.90 1.38 16.26
CA PHE A 265 6.34 0.28 17.13
C PHE A 265 6.14 0.61 18.61
N ALA A 266 6.35 1.87 19.01
CA ALA A 266 6.10 2.32 20.36
C ALA A 266 4.60 2.27 20.70
N SER A 267 3.71 2.60 19.75
CA SER A 267 2.26 2.60 20.00
C SER A 267 1.64 1.22 20.23
N ARG A 268 2.37 0.14 19.93
CA ARG A 268 1.97 -1.24 20.22
C ARG A 268 2.45 -1.76 21.56
N GLN A 269 3.28 -0.99 22.28
CA GLN A 269 3.77 -1.36 23.59
C GLN A 269 2.82 -0.80 24.66
N GLU A 270 2.11 -1.68 25.37
CA GLU A 270 1.35 -1.27 26.56
C GLU A 270 2.28 -0.69 27.65
N ASP A 271 3.48 -1.25 27.78
CA ASP A 271 4.48 -0.82 28.75
C ASP A 271 5.90 -0.98 28.18
N SER A 272 6.68 0.10 28.19
CA SER A 272 7.96 0.17 27.48
C SER A 272 9.12 -0.39 28.31
N PRO A 273 9.76 -1.51 27.89
CA PRO A 273 10.94 -2.05 28.57
C PRO A 273 12.12 -1.07 28.58
N ALA A 274 12.28 -0.29 27.51
CA ALA A 274 13.31 0.74 27.42
C ALA A 274 13.10 1.83 28.49
N MET A 275 11.87 2.30 28.67
CA MET A 275 11.56 3.32 29.70
C MET A 275 11.66 2.78 31.13
N LYS A 276 11.40 1.48 31.34
CA LYS A 276 11.71 0.81 32.63
C LYS A 276 13.20 0.83 32.93
N ALA A 277 14.04 0.48 31.95
CA ALA A 277 15.49 0.52 32.11
C ALA A 277 15.99 1.94 32.40
N VAL A 278 15.48 2.96 31.69
CA VAL A 278 15.78 4.38 31.96
C VAL A 278 15.38 4.76 33.40
N SER A 279 14.17 4.39 33.83
CA SER A 279 13.69 4.67 35.18
C SER A 279 14.55 4.00 36.26
N ALA A 280 14.93 2.74 36.03
CA ALA A 280 15.82 2.00 36.92
C ALA A 280 17.20 2.64 37.01
N LEU A 281 17.81 3.03 35.89
CA LEU A 281 19.11 3.70 35.87
C LEU A 281 19.06 5.02 36.66
N ARG A 282 18.04 5.87 36.40
CA ARG A 282 17.83 7.13 37.14
C ARG A 282 17.72 6.91 38.64
N ASN A 283 17.09 5.82 39.06
CA ASN A 283 17.05 5.46 40.47
C ASN A 283 18.41 5.02 41.01
N GLN A 284 19.13 4.15 40.28
CA GLN A 284 20.39 3.59 40.73
C GLN A 284 21.52 4.64 40.85
N PHE A 285 21.70 5.51 39.85
CA PHE A 285 22.78 6.49 39.90
C PHE A 285 22.40 7.78 40.64
N GLY A 286 21.12 8.16 40.63
CA GLY A 286 20.66 9.48 41.08
C GLY A 286 19.63 9.47 42.20
N GLY A 287 19.20 8.29 42.68
CA GLY A 287 18.19 8.17 43.74
C GLY A 287 16.79 8.66 43.35
N HIS A 288 16.51 8.90 42.06
CA HIS A 288 15.21 9.40 41.61
C HIS A 288 14.09 8.42 41.93
N ALA A 289 12.93 8.94 42.36
CA ALA A 289 11.74 8.13 42.61
C ALA A 289 11.24 7.44 41.33
N VAL A 290 10.81 6.17 41.47
CA VAL A 290 10.25 5.35 40.38
C VAL A 290 8.81 4.99 40.73
N LYS A 291 7.90 5.14 39.76
CA LYS A 291 6.54 4.62 39.89
C LYS A 291 6.59 3.09 39.81
N ARG A 292 6.20 2.41 40.89
CA ARG A 292 6.05 0.95 40.92
C ARG A 292 4.69 0.58 40.30
N VAL A 293 4.63 -0.53 39.60
CA VAL A 293 3.35 -1.12 39.20
C VAL A 293 2.60 -1.46 40.50
N SER A 294 1.38 -0.95 40.69
CA SER A 294 0.59 -1.29 41.88
C SER A 294 0.20 -2.77 41.82
N GLU A 295 0.45 -3.52 42.89
CA GLU A 295 0.06 -4.95 43.00
C GLU A 295 -1.45 -5.16 43.25
N SER A 296 -2.23 -4.08 43.39
CA SER A 296 -3.69 -4.18 43.44
C SER A 296 -4.24 -4.21 42.02
N GLY A 297 -4.52 -5.43 41.54
CA GLY A 297 -5.24 -5.69 40.29
C GLY A 297 -6.68 -5.19 40.29
#